data_AF-A0AAQ6IBE9-F1
#
_entry.id   AF-A0AAQ6IBE9-F1
#
_cell.length_a   1.000
_cell.length_b   1.000
_cell.length_c   1.000
_cell.angle_alpha   90.00
_cell.angle_beta   90.00
_cell.angle_gamma   90.00
#
_symmetry.space_group_name_H-M   'P 1'
#
loop_
_entity.id
_entity.type
_entity.pdbx_description
1 polymer ?
#
loop_
_entity_poly.entity_id
_entity_poly.type
_entity_poly.pdbx_seq_one_letter_code
_entity_poly.pdbx_strand_id
1 'polypeptide(L)'
;QDLLSSASSQDKLLTSDSQPSSSSSSSIDSQELLPSSPASAPPVFVPELEHSVSEEWRLPELCLDPCLICQSRPKNGCIVHGRTGHLISCYVCARKLKKRNKLCPACRLPIQCVILTYLC
;
A
#
# COMPACT_ATOMS: atom_id res chain seq x y z
N GLN A 1 45.22 34.58 28.43
CA GLN A 1 46.08 33.38 28.36
C GLN A 1 45.17 32.18 28.18
N ASP A 2 45.05 31.48 27.07
CA ASP A 2 45.37 31.63 25.65
C ASP A 2 44.44 30.57 25.01
N LEU A 3 43.51 30.96 24.13
CA LEU A 3 43.61 30.76 22.68
C LEU A 3 44.19 29.39 22.25
N LEU A 4 43.36 28.60 21.56
CA LEU A 4 43.67 28.08 20.21
C LEU A 4 42.43 27.41 19.58
N SER A 5 41.91 28.08 18.56
CA SER A 5 41.01 27.59 17.52
C SER A 5 41.68 26.53 16.63
N SER A 6 40.91 25.73 15.91
CA SER A 6 40.92 25.71 14.43
C SER A 6 39.86 24.77 13.84
N ALA A 7 39.33 25.19 12.70
CA ALA A 7 38.31 24.57 11.85
C ALA A 7 38.93 23.92 10.60
N SER A 8 38.16 23.07 9.88
CA SER A 8 38.11 22.89 8.40
C SER A 8 37.15 21.72 8.11
N SER A 9 36.08 21.73 7.32
CA SER A 9 35.71 22.27 5.99
C SER A 9 36.38 21.58 4.78
N GLN A 10 35.52 20.94 3.96
CA GLN A 10 35.52 20.80 2.47
C GLN A 10 36.61 19.87 1.88
N ASP A 11 36.50 19.17 0.74
CA ASP A 11 35.53 19.02 -0.36
C ASP A 11 36.01 17.81 -1.22
N LYS A 12 35.13 17.09 -1.92
CA LYS A 12 35.45 16.56 -3.27
C LYS A 12 34.22 16.05 -4.03
N LEU A 13 33.60 16.99 -4.74
CA LEU A 13 33.06 16.86 -6.09
C LEU A 13 33.76 15.79 -6.95
N LEU A 14 32.98 14.95 -7.66
CA LEU A 14 33.13 14.73 -9.11
C LEU A 14 31.79 14.29 -9.74
N THR A 15 31.49 14.97 -10.84
CA THR A 15 30.35 14.86 -11.76
C THR A 15 30.48 13.67 -12.72
N SER A 16 29.38 13.17 -13.28
CA SER A 16 29.32 12.77 -14.70
C SER A 16 27.86 12.67 -15.16
N ASP A 17 27.51 13.61 -16.03
CA ASP A 17 26.31 13.76 -16.83
C ASP A 17 26.38 12.81 -18.05
N SER A 18 25.24 12.23 -18.48
CA SER A 18 24.98 11.94 -19.91
C SER A 18 23.55 11.40 -20.14
N GLN A 19 22.93 11.99 -21.16
CA GLN A 19 21.54 11.95 -21.59
C GLN A 19 21.27 10.87 -22.69
N PRO A 20 20.08 10.80 -23.35
CA PRO A 20 19.45 9.57 -23.83
C PRO A 20 19.59 9.26 -25.34
N SER A 21 18.95 8.14 -25.73
CA SER A 21 18.39 7.78 -27.05
C SER A 21 19.35 7.23 -28.12
N SER A 22 19.05 6.03 -28.62
CA SER A 22 18.74 5.76 -30.05
C SER A 22 18.64 4.26 -30.37
N SER A 23 17.44 3.87 -30.84
CA SER A 23 17.16 3.01 -32.00
C SER A 23 18.07 1.83 -32.36
N SER A 24 17.46 0.65 -32.44
CA SER A 24 17.75 -0.32 -33.50
C SER A 24 16.45 -0.88 -34.09
N SER A 25 16.25 -0.53 -35.35
CA SER A 25 15.20 -0.99 -36.26
C SER A 25 15.59 -2.32 -36.92
N SER A 26 14.65 -3.23 -37.11
CA SER A 26 14.58 -4.04 -38.34
C SER A 26 13.14 -4.45 -38.62
N SER A 27 12.71 -4.14 -39.85
CA SER A 27 11.42 -4.41 -40.47
C SER A 27 11.39 -5.79 -41.12
N ILE A 28 10.20 -6.38 -41.25
CA ILE A 28 9.56 -7.01 -42.44
C ILE A 28 8.36 -7.85 -41.94
N ASP A 29 7.12 -7.45 -42.22
CA ASP A 29 6.29 -7.76 -43.41
C ASP A 29 5.97 -9.25 -43.61
N SER A 30 4.70 -9.60 -43.39
CA SER A 30 3.95 -10.64 -44.11
C SER A 30 2.46 -10.49 -43.77
N GLN A 31 1.83 -9.62 -44.53
CA GLN A 31 0.41 -9.59 -44.84
C GLN A 31 0.02 -10.84 -45.65
N GLU A 32 -1.07 -11.54 -45.30
CA GLU A 32 -1.83 -12.37 -46.25
C GLU A 32 -3.30 -12.48 -45.79
N LEU A 33 -4.15 -11.76 -46.54
CA LEU A 33 -5.47 -12.11 -47.06
C LEU A 33 -6.65 -12.43 -46.10
N LEU A 34 -7.62 -11.51 -46.13
CA LEU A 34 -9.05 -11.75 -45.83
C LEU A 34 -9.68 -12.69 -46.88
N PRO A 35 -10.82 -13.33 -46.57
CA PRO A 35 -12.07 -12.76 -47.09
C PRO A 35 -13.32 -12.90 -46.18
N SER A 36 -14.11 -11.82 -46.16
CA SER A 36 -15.58 -11.73 -46.34
C SER A 36 -16.58 -12.56 -45.51
N SER A 37 -17.48 -11.82 -44.83
CA SER A 37 -18.71 -12.18 -44.05
C SER A 37 -19.81 -12.95 -44.84
N PRO A 38 -21.06 -13.24 -44.34
CA PRO A 38 -21.70 -13.00 -43.02
C PRO A 38 -22.59 -14.17 -42.46
N ALA A 39 -23.23 -13.90 -41.30
CA ALA A 39 -24.59 -14.34 -40.87
C ALA A 39 -24.77 -15.35 -39.70
N SER A 40 -25.42 -14.83 -38.65
CA SER A 40 -26.46 -15.44 -37.79
C SER A 40 -26.12 -16.44 -36.68
N ALA A 41 -26.04 -15.93 -35.43
CA ALA A 41 -26.74 -16.53 -34.27
C ALA A 41 -26.99 -15.45 -33.18
N PRO A 42 -28.22 -15.34 -32.63
CA PRO A 42 -28.57 -14.41 -31.55
C PRO A 42 -28.05 -14.92 -30.18
N PRO A 43 -28.00 -14.05 -29.15
CA PRO A 43 -27.22 -14.29 -27.94
C PRO A 43 -27.87 -15.34 -27.05
N VAL A 44 -27.05 -16.26 -26.52
CA VAL A 44 -27.47 -17.12 -25.41
C VAL A 44 -27.55 -16.22 -24.18
N PHE A 45 -28.76 -15.74 -23.89
CA PHE A 45 -29.10 -15.12 -22.62
C PHE A 45 -29.08 -16.23 -21.57
N VAL A 46 -27.94 -16.40 -20.91
CA VAL A 46 -27.94 -17.05 -19.59
C VAL A 46 -28.45 -15.99 -18.61
N PRO A 47 -29.63 -16.18 -17.98
CA PRO A 47 -29.92 -15.47 -16.75
C PRO A 47 -28.90 -16.03 -15.74
N GLU A 48 -27.82 -15.30 -15.49
CA GLU A 48 -26.96 -15.58 -14.34
C GLU A 48 -27.84 -15.35 -13.11
N LEU A 49 -28.37 -16.48 -12.66
CA LEU A 49 -29.07 -16.73 -11.42
C LEU A 49 -28.63 -15.71 -10.38
N GLU A 50 -29.57 -14.83 -10.04
CA GLU A 50 -29.49 -13.89 -8.94
C GLU A 50 -29.10 -14.69 -7.71
N HIS A 51 -27.80 -14.71 -7.41
CA HIS A 51 -27.29 -15.30 -6.18
C HIS A 51 -27.72 -14.33 -5.10
N SER A 52 -28.95 -14.55 -4.62
CA SER A 52 -29.48 -14.08 -3.38
C SER A 52 -28.46 -14.43 -2.30
N VAL A 53 -27.53 -13.51 -2.05
CA VAL A 53 -26.61 -13.61 -0.94
C VAL A 53 -27.47 -13.40 0.29
N SER A 54 -27.91 -14.55 0.81
CA SER A 54 -28.32 -14.79 2.18
C SER A 54 -27.70 -13.75 3.10
N GLU A 55 -28.52 -13.18 3.99
CA GLU A 55 -28.13 -12.23 5.05
C GLU A 55 -27.04 -12.83 5.93
N GLU A 56 -25.84 -12.87 5.41
CA GLU A 56 -24.66 -13.34 6.07
C GLU A 56 -24.03 -12.13 6.70
N TRP A 57 -23.71 -12.23 7.98
CA TRP A 57 -23.03 -11.26 8.80
C TRP A 57 -21.76 -10.76 8.09
N ARG A 58 -21.90 -9.79 7.19
CA ARG A 58 -20.78 -9.20 6.46
C ARG A 58 -20.03 -8.35 7.46
N LEU A 59 -18.94 -8.92 7.95
CA LEU A 59 -18.02 -8.26 8.85
C LEU A 59 -17.57 -6.96 8.16
N PRO A 60 -17.63 -5.79 8.83
CA PRO A 60 -17.33 -4.52 8.19
C PRO A 60 -16.00 -4.59 7.44
N GLU A 61 -15.98 -4.16 6.18
CA GLU A 61 -14.84 -4.27 5.25
C GLU A 61 -13.52 -3.74 5.84
N LEU A 62 -13.62 -2.85 6.84
CA LEU A 62 -12.52 -2.33 7.62
C LEU A 62 -11.61 -3.40 8.26
N CYS A 63 -12.13 -4.60 8.50
CA CYS A 63 -11.37 -5.74 9.04
C CYS A 63 -10.69 -6.59 7.97
N LEU A 64 -11.07 -6.45 6.70
CA LEU A 64 -10.46 -7.15 5.58
C LEU A 64 -9.14 -6.48 5.16
N ASP A 65 -9.08 -5.15 5.32
CA ASP A 65 -7.89 -4.38 5.02
C ASP A 65 -6.68 -4.78 5.88
N PRO A 66 -5.49 -4.89 5.29
CA PRO A 66 -4.28 -5.11 6.05
C PRO A 66 -3.87 -3.86 6.86
N CYS A 67 -2.95 -4.06 7.79
CA CYS A 67 -2.27 -3.01 8.55
C CYS A 67 -1.76 -1.90 7.63
N LEU A 68 -2.14 -0.64 7.88
CA LEU A 68 -1.73 0.50 7.04
C LEU A 68 -0.22 0.75 7.00
N ILE A 69 0.53 0.20 7.97
CA ILE A 69 1.97 0.45 8.13
C ILE A 69 2.80 -0.60 7.38
N CYS A 70 2.40 -1.88 7.44
CA CYS A 70 3.18 -2.97 6.86
C CYS A 70 2.46 -3.74 5.76
N GLN A 71 1.18 -3.46 5.54
CA GLN A 71 0.32 -4.01 4.48
C GLN A 71 0.36 -5.54 4.33
N SER A 72 0.70 -6.26 5.41
CA SER A 72 0.99 -7.71 5.39
C SER A 72 0.32 -8.49 6.51
N ARG A 73 -0.24 -7.81 7.51
CA ARG A 73 -0.82 -8.43 8.70
C ARG A 73 -2.19 -7.82 8.97
N PRO A 74 -3.13 -8.56 9.58
CA PRO A 74 -4.44 -8.03 9.91
C PRO A 74 -4.34 -6.88 10.91
N LYS A 75 -5.36 -6.01 10.93
CA LYS A 75 -5.52 -4.94 11.92
C LYS A 75 -5.95 -5.54 13.26
N ASN A 76 -4.99 -6.02 14.03
CA ASN A 76 -5.21 -6.58 15.38
C ASN A 76 -4.49 -5.80 16.49
N GLY A 77 -3.91 -4.64 16.18
CA GLY A 77 -3.24 -3.76 17.14
C GLY A 77 -4.04 -2.50 17.39
N CYS A 78 -4.79 -2.46 18.50
CA CYS A 78 -5.50 -1.27 18.92
C CYS A 78 -4.54 -0.29 19.62
N ILE A 79 -4.44 0.93 19.08
CA ILE A 79 -3.64 2.03 19.64
C ILE A 79 -4.54 2.85 20.58
N VAL A 80 -4.30 2.78 21.89
CA VAL A 80 -5.15 3.43 22.90
C VAL A 80 -4.59 4.78 23.32
N HIS A 81 -5.46 5.79 23.38
CA HIS A 81 -5.18 7.13 23.87
C HIS A 81 -6.46 7.69 24.52
N GLY A 82 -6.32 8.20 25.76
CA GLY A 82 -7.46 8.62 26.56
C GLY A 82 -8.45 7.49 26.82
N ARG A 83 -9.71 7.70 26.43
CA ARG A 83 -10.80 6.70 26.55
C ARG A 83 -11.12 5.99 25.23
N THR A 84 -10.31 6.21 24.20
CA THR A 84 -10.57 5.75 22.83
C THR A 84 -9.38 4.97 22.28
N GLY A 85 -9.61 4.23 21.19
CA GLY A 85 -8.54 3.54 20.49
C GLY A 85 -8.79 3.43 19.00
N HIS A 86 -7.71 3.38 18.21
CA HIS A 86 -7.76 3.20 16.76
C HIS A 86 -7.22 1.82 16.37
N LEU A 87 -8.05 1.04 15.67
CA LEU A 87 -7.69 -0.27 15.11
C LEU A 87 -7.31 -0.13 13.63
N ILE A 88 -6.12 0.41 13.38
CA ILE A 88 -5.64 0.74 12.02
C ILE A 88 -4.37 0.00 11.62
N SER A 89 -3.76 -0.74 12.56
CA SER A 89 -2.47 -1.39 12.36
C SER A 89 -2.43 -2.76 13.03
N CYS A 90 -1.48 -3.61 12.63
CA CYS A 90 -1.21 -4.85 13.33
C CYS A 90 -0.50 -4.58 14.66
N TYR A 91 -0.62 -5.51 15.60
CA TYR A 91 -0.05 -5.40 16.94
C TYR A 91 1.46 -5.13 16.93
N VAL A 92 2.20 -5.76 16.02
CA VAL A 92 3.65 -5.57 15.89
C VAL A 92 3.99 -4.14 15.50
N CYS A 93 3.28 -3.57 14.53
CA CYS A 93 3.50 -2.18 14.10
C CYS A 93 3.07 -1.18 15.17
N ALA A 94 1.91 -1.39 15.80
CA ALA A 94 1.45 -0.55 16.90
C ALA A 94 2.46 -0.51 18.07
N ARG A 95 3.00 -1.67 18.47
CA ARG A 95 4.07 -1.73 19.50
C ARG A 95 5.32 -0.98 19.08
N LYS A 96 5.73 -1.08 17.80
CA LYS A 96 6.88 -0.32 17.27
C LYS A 96 6.64 1.19 17.37
N LEU A 97 5.43 1.68 17.09
CA LEU A 97 5.07 3.09 17.25
C LEU A 97 5.18 3.53 18.71
N LYS A 98 4.58 2.78 19.64
CA LYS A 98 4.67 3.08 21.09
C LYS A 98 6.12 3.05 21.59
N LYS A 99 6.92 2.05 21.21
CA LYS A 99 8.34 1.93 21.62
C LYS A 99 9.19 3.11 21.12
N ARG A 100 8.88 3.66 19.95
CA ARG A 100 9.56 4.81 19.37
C ARG A 100 8.94 6.15 19.78
N ASN A 101 8.01 6.16 20.74
CA ASN A 101 7.25 7.34 21.18
C ASN A 101 6.66 8.15 20.00
N LYS A 102 6.17 7.45 18.97
CA LYS A 102 5.44 8.08 17.87
C LYS A 102 3.98 8.30 18.25
N LEU A 103 3.36 9.29 17.63
CA LEU A 103 1.95 9.62 17.83
C LEU A 103 1.05 8.63 17.08
N CYS A 104 -0.23 8.56 17.45
CA CYS A 104 -1.23 7.77 16.74
C CYS A 104 -1.33 8.24 15.27
N PRO A 105 -1.23 7.34 14.26
CA PRO A 105 -1.31 7.75 12.85
C PRO A 105 -2.66 8.35 12.44
N ALA A 106 -3.76 8.00 13.11
CA ALA A 106 -5.09 8.52 12.80
C ALA A 106 -5.33 9.92 13.38
N CYS A 107 -5.16 10.09 14.70
CA CYS A 107 -5.54 11.32 15.41
C CYS A 107 -4.36 12.14 15.95
N ARG A 108 -3.12 11.67 15.76
CA ARG A 108 -1.89 12.31 16.25
C ARG A 108 -1.82 12.52 17.77
N LEU A 109 -2.62 11.79 18.54
CA LEU A 109 -2.55 11.81 20.00
C LEU A 109 -1.43 10.88 20.54
N PRO A 110 -0.85 11.17 21.72
CA PRO A 110 0.15 10.30 22.34
C PRO A 110 -0.41 8.92 22.65
N ILE A 111 0.32 7.87 22.25
CA ILE A 111 -0.08 6.48 22.49
C ILE A 111 0.15 6.15 23.96
N GLN A 112 -0.88 5.78 24.70
CA GLN A 112 -0.78 5.38 26.11
C GLN A 112 -0.40 3.90 26.22
N CYS A 113 -1.14 3.02 25.54
CA CYS A 113 -0.86 1.60 25.45
C CYS A 113 -1.31 1.00 24.11
N VAL A 114 -0.98 -0.27 23.88
CA VAL A 114 -1.36 -1.02 22.68
C VAL A 114 -1.97 -2.33 23.13
N ILE A 115 -3.16 -2.64 22.63
CA ILE A 115 -3.91 -3.87 22.95
C ILE A 115 -3.89 -4.79 21.72
N LEU A 116 -3.66 -6.09 21.96
CA LEU A 116 -3.87 -7.12 20.95
C LEU A 116 -5.36 -7.47 20.92
N THR A 117 -6.02 -7.19 19.81
CA THR A 117 -7.45 -7.40 19.63
C THR A 117 -7.70 -8.67 18.83
N TYR A 118 -8.56 -9.55 19.36
CA TYR A 118 -9.06 -10.72 18.66
C TYR A 118 -10.50 -10.46 18.26
N LEU A 119 -10.80 -10.62 16.97
CA LEU A 119 -12.16 -10.56 16.43
C LEU A 119 -12.57 -12.00 16.13
N CYS A 120 -13.73 -12.40 16.63
CA CYS A 120 -14.32 -13.71 16.47
C CYS A 120 -15.55 -13.63 15.56
#